data_AF-A0A358ELC2-F1
#
_entry.id   AF-A0A358ELC2-F1
#
_cell.length_a   1.000
_cell.length_b   1.000
_cell.length_c   1.000
_cell.angle_alpha   90.00
_cell.angle_beta   90.00
_cell.angle_gamma   90.00
#
_symmetry.space_group_name_H-M   'P 1'
#
loop_
_entity.id
_entity.type
_entity.pdbx_description
1 polymer ?
#
loop_
_entity_poly.entity_id
_entity_poly.type
_entity_poly.pdbx_seq_one_letter_code
_entity_poly.pdbx_strand_id
1 'polypeptide(L)'
;VQEIEQFITDTQPRAYERLIDRLLVSPRFGERWGRHWLDVVRFGESTGHLTVDNDKPRANAWKFRDAVIRALNEDVPFDAFVRMHFVADARYQELVQFIQLGPRLQDNANPNDKQFHRLDDMVATTGKAFLGISFGCARCHDHPVDPMTTEEYYQLTAVFFDQVKEAPQASKKRIPLQITEPRVLGRGSWQSPGKRVEPGFINVLKRKKDSHWRANSKSELAALSDWLTDTEDGAGELLARVIVNRLWHYHFGQGLVKTPNDFGNLGAAPTHPKLLDYLATQLIKAGWQLKPIHRLILKSAVYRQAGTIDVAPMKVDADNTLLWHWRPNRLEAEAIRDSLLAVA
;
A
#
# COMPACT_ATOMS: atom_id res chain seq x y z
N VAL A 1 4.37 -7.49 29.95
CA VAL A 1 3.67 -7.70 31.24
C VAL A 1 3.66 -6.41 32.06
N GLN A 2 4.81 -5.78 32.33
CA GLN A 2 4.90 -4.55 33.14
C GLN A 2 4.02 -3.37 32.65
N GLU A 3 3.93 -3.11 31.33
CA GLU A 3 3.07 -2.03 30.81
C GLU A 3 1.57 -2.28 31.02
N ILE A 4 1.15 -3.56 31.07
CA ILE A 4 -0.25 -3.95 31.33
C ILE A 4 -0.56 -3.73 32.81
N GLU A 5 0.32 -4.19 33.70
CA GLU A 5 0.17 -3.98 35.15
C GLU A 5 0.14 -2.48 35.49
N GLN A 6 1.03 -1.70 34.87
CA GLN A 6 1.03 -0.25 35.01
C GLN A 6 -0.31 0.36 34.61
N PHE A 7 -0.91 -0.09 33.50
CA PHE A 7 -2.21 0.43 33.06
C PHE A 7 -3.37 -0.01 33.96
N ILE A 8 -3.41 -1.28 34.38
CA ILE A 8 -4.48 -1.82 35.25
C ILE A 8 -4.50 -1.11 36.60
N THR A 9 -3.33 -0.73 37.12
CA THR A 9 -3.19 -0.04 38.41
C THR A 9 -3.25 1.48 38.31
N ASP A 10 -3.33 2.05 37.09
CA ASP A 10 -3.38 3.49 36.88
C ASP A 10 -4.79 4.05 37.18
N THR A 11 -4.91 4.70 38.33
CA THR A 11 -6.14 5.35 38.79
C THR A 11 -6.24 6.82 38.38
N GLN A 12 -5.28 7.35 37.62
CA GLN A 12 -5.29 8.75 37.21
C GLN A 12 -6.43 9.03 36.23
N PRO A 13 -6.98 10.27 36.23
CA PRO A 13 -7.94 10.67 35.21
C PRO A 13 -7.37 10.46 33.81
N ARG A 14 -8.19 9.92 32.89
CA ARG A 14 -7.81 9.69 31.49
C ARG A 14 -6.61 8.75 31.32
N ALA A 15 -6.45 7.77 32.21
CA ALA A 15 -5.41 6.74 32.13
C ALA A 15 -5.36 6.06 30.74
N TYR A 16 -6.51 5.81 30.13
CA TYR A 16 -6.60 5.21 28.80
C TYR A 16 -6.05 6.13 27.69
N GLU A 17 -6.42 7.41 27.67
CA GLU A 17 -5.87 8.35 26.70
C GLU A 17 -4.38 8.57 26.90
N ARG A 18 -3.91 8.64 28.15
CA ARG A 18 -2.48 8.73 28.45
C ARG A 18 -1.71 7.50 27.98
N LEU A 19 -2.30 6.30 28.10
CA LEU A 19 -1.74 5.08 27.54
C LEU A 19 -1.60 5.20 26.01
N ILE A 20 -2.67 5.62 25.32
CA ILE A 20 -2.64 5.82 23.86
C ILE A 20 -1.52 6.80 23.48
N ASP A 21 -1.46 7.96 24.12
CA ASP A 21 -0.47 8.99 23.81
C ASP A 21 0.96 8.48 24.03
N ARG A 22 1.20 7.74 25.12
CA ARG A 22 2.49 7.09 25.39
C ARG A 22 2.87 6.07 24.31
N LEU A 23 1.93 5.23 23.89
CA LEU A 23 2.18 4.19 22.88
C LEU A 23 2.41 4.79 21.48
N LEU A 24 1.72 5.88 21.14
CA LEU A 24 1.88 6.55 19.84
C LEU A 24 3.22 7.30 19.70
N VAL A 25 3.83 7.74 20.80
CA VAL A 25 5.16 8.38 20.78
C VAL A 25 6.31 7.38 20.98
N SER A 26 6.01 6.12 21.31
CA SER A 26 7.02 5.08 21.48
C SER A 26 7.74 4.78 20.15
N PRO A 27 9.08 4.60 20.14
CA PRO A 27 9.80 4.15 18.95
C PRO A 27 9.31 2.80 18.39
N ARG A 28 8.70 1.97 19.25
CA ARG A 28 8.08 0.69 18.85
C ARG A 28 6.85 0.87 17.97
N PHE A 29 6.26 2.07 17.93
CA PHE A 29 5.16 2.38 17.02
C PHE A 29 5.57 2.17 15.56
N GLY A 30 6.70 2.74 15.15
CA GLY A 30 7.22 2.63 13.79
C GLY A 30 7.63 1.20 13.45
N GLU A 31 8.16 0.43 14.40
CA GLU A 31 8.48 -1.00 14.20
C GLU A 31 7.20 -1.81 13.92
N ARG A 32 6.18 -1.61 14.77
CA ARG A 32 4.88 -2.29 14.67
C ARG A 32 4.15 -1.95 13.38
N TRP A 33 3.97 -0.67 13.09
CA TRP A 33 3.22 -0.20 11.93
C TRP A 33 4.01 -0.26 10.63
N GLY A 34 5.34 -0.19 10.71
CA GLY A 34 6.24 -0.39 9.58
C GLY A 34 6.06 -1.78 8.98
N ARG A 35 5.94 -2.84 9.80
CA ARG A 35 5.68 -4.20 9.33
C ARG A 35 4.49 -4.29 8.38
N HIS A 36 3.37 -3.69 8.77
CA HIS A 36 2.15 -3.67 7.96
C HIS A 36 2.37 -2.97 6.61
N TRP A 37 3.09 -1.85 6.59
CA TRP A 37 3.42 -1.16 5.34
C TRP A 37 4.37 -1.98 4.46
N LEU A 38 5.38 -2.60 5.07
CA LEU A 38 6.38 -3.42 4.39
C LEU A 38 5.74 -4.62 3.67
N ASP A 39 4.73 -5.25 4.27
CA ASP A 39 3.94 -6.29 3.64
C ASP A 39 3.21 -5.76 2.38
N VAL A 40 2.59 -4.58 2.47
CA VAL A 40 1.84 -3.96 1.36
C VAL A 40 2.74 -3.63 0.17
N VAL A 41 3.95 -3.13 0.43
CA VAL A 41 4.91 -2.76 -0.62
C VAL A 41 5.82 -3.92 -1.05
N ARG A 42 5.53 -5.13 -0.57
CA ARG A 42 6.23 -6.39 -0.93
C ARG A 42 7.71 -6.31 -0.62
N PHE A 43 8.00 -5.73 0.54
CA PHE A 43 9.33 -5.72 1.08
C PHE A 43 9.80 -7.15 1.31
N GLY A 44 11.02 -7.42 0.87
CA GLY A 44 11.71 -8.66 1.12
C GLY A 44 13.22 -8.41 1.07
N GLU A 45 13.93 -8.94 2.07
CA GLU A 45 15.39 -8.87 2.14
C GLU A 45 16.08 -9.76 1.10
N SER A 46 15.31 -10.41 0.24
CA SER A 46 15.76 -11.24 -0.86
C SER A 46 14.87 -11.06 -2.08
N THR A 47 15.35 -11.42 -3.26
CA THR A 47 14.62 -11.31 -4.53
C THR A 47 13.36 -12.15 -4.62
N GLY A 48 13.08 -12.97 -3.61
CA GLY A 48 11.98 -13.92 -3.59
C GLY A 48 12.12 -14.96 -4.69
N HIS A 49 11.07 -15.76 -4.80
CA HIS A 49 11.02 -16.92 -5.68
C HIS A 49 9.74 -16.89 -6.51
N LEU A 50 9.86 -16.92 -7.84
CA LEU A 50 8.72 -17.10 -8.75
C LEU A 50 8.79 -18.39 -9.57
N THR A 51 9.98 -18.95 -9.78
CA THR A 51 10.22 -20.03 -10.75
C THR A 51 11.26 -21.08 -10.33
N VAL A 52 12.27 -20.74 -9.53
CA VAL A 52 13.31 -21.70 -9.06
C VAL A 52 13.97 -21.26 -7.76
N ASP A 53 14.52 -22.23 -7.03
CA ASP A 53 15.12 -22.08 -5.69
C ASP A 53 16.50 -21.43 -5.75
N ASN A 54 16.49 -20.15 -6.09
CA ASN A 54 17.66 -19.31 -6.25
C ASN A 54 17.39 -17.93 -5.63
N ASP A 55 16.86 -17.92 -4.41
CA ASP A 55 16.56 -16.68 -3.72
C ASP A 55 17.86 -15.93 -3.38
N LYS A 56 18.00 -14.70 -3.89
CA LYS A 56 19.22 -13.90 -3.73
C LYS A 56 19.00 -12.81 -2.70
N PRO A 57 19.85 -12.70 -1.66
CA PRO A 57 19.73 -11.65 -0.67
C PRO A 57 19.96 -10.27 -1.30
N ARG A 58 19.19 -9.29 -0.85
CA ARG A 58 19.36 -7.87 -1.14
C ARG A 58 20.15 -7.24 0.00
N ALA A 59 21.46 -7.07 -0.20
CA ALA A 59 22.38 -6.58 0.83
C ALA A 59 21.98 -5.26 1.51
N ASN A 60 21.22 -4.39 0.83
CA ASN A 60 20.85 -3.05 1.32
C ASN A 60 19.34 -2.86 1.54
N ALA A 61 18.51 -3.91 1.44
CA ALA A 61 17.05 -3.77 1.56
C ALA A 61 16.63 -3.26 2.96
N TRP A 62 17.34 -3.67 4.01
CA TRP A 62 17.08 -3.21 5.39
C TRP A 62 17.07 -1.68 5.53
N LYS A 63 17.78 -0.94 4.66
CA LYS A 63 17.78 0.53 4.67
C LYS A 63 16.39 1.11 4.33
N PHE A 64 15.65 0.47 3.42
CA PHE A 64 14.27 0.83 3.12
C PHE A 64 13.37 0.58 4.34
N ARG A 65 13.49 -0.59 4.97
CA ARG A 65 12.76 -0.93 6.21
C ARG A 65 12.99 0.13 7.29
N ASP A 66 14.23 0.45 7.57
CA ASP A 66 14.59 1.39 8.63
C ASP A 66 14.10 2.82 8.30
N ALA A 67 14.10 3.21 7.02
CA ALA A 67 13.51 4.48 6.58
C ALA A 67 11.99 4.52 6.78
N VAL A 68 11.26 3.43 6.49
CA VAL A 68 9.83 3.30 6.78
C VAL A 68 9.55 3.44 8.28
N ILE A 69 10.29 2.71 9.11
CA ILE A 69 10.14 2.75 10.58
C ILE A 69 10.37 4.18 11.09
N ARG A 70 11.44 4.83 10.63
CA ARG A 70 11.78 6.21 11.01
C ARG A 70 10.69 7.20 10.58
N ALA A 71 10.21 7.13 9.34
CA ALA A 71 9.17 8.03 8.83
C ALA A 71 7.86 7.93 9.64
N LEU A 72 7.45 6.70 10.00
CA LEU A 72 6.24 6.48 10.82
C LEU A 72 6.41 6.97 12.26
N ASN A 73 7.60 6.77 12.85
CA ASN A 73 7.89 7.28 14.19
C ASN A 73 7.89 8.80 14.25
N GLU A 74 8.40 9.45 13.22
CA GLU A 74 8.45 10.90 13.09
C GLU A 74 7.12 11.50 12.60
N ASP A 75 6.09 10.67 12.39
CA ASP A 75 4.74 11.05 11.93
C ASP A 75 4.78 11.92 10.67
N VAL A 76 5.64 11.53 9.72
CA VAL A 76 5.72 12.17 8.40
C VAL A 76 4.32 12.15 7.76
N PRO A 77 3.84 13.29 7.22
CA PRO A 77 2.59 13.33 6.46
C PRO A 77 2.55 12.21 5.41
N PHE A 78 1.47 11.43 5.41
CA PHE A 78 1.39 10.22 4.59
C PHE A 78 1.44 10.52 3.08
N ASP A 79 0.93 11.66 2.63
CA ASP A 79 1.10 12.13 1.26
C ASP A 79 2.58 12.38 0.89
N ALA A 80 3.34 13.02 1.78
CA ALA A 80 4.78 13.19 1.62
C ALA A 80 5.49 11.83 1.62
N PHE A 81 5.13 10.93 2.54
CA PHE A 81 5.64 9.57 2.59
C PHE A 81 5.38 8.79 1.30
N VAL A 82 4.18 8.91 0.70
CA VAL A 82 3.84 8.32 -0.60
C VAL A 82 4.74 8.89 -1.70
N ARG A 83 4.96 10.21 -1.73
CA ARG A 83 5.85 10.86 -2.71
C ARG A 83 7.28 10.35 -2.63
N MET A 84 7.78 10.09 -1.43
CA MET A 84 9.14 9.58 -1.19
C MET A 84 9.38 8.17 -1.75
N HIS A 85 8.34 7.40 -2.09
CA HIS A 85 8.49 6.11 -2.77
C HIS A 85 8.85 6.26 -4.26
N PHE A 86 8.64 7.45 -4.83
CA PHE A 86 8.81 7.72 -6.27
C PHE A 86 9.87 8.81 -6.54
N VAL A 87 10.06 9.74 -5.61
CA VAL A 87 11.00 10.86 -5.74
C VAL A 87 11.90 10.90 -4.51
N ALA A 88 13.21 11.03 -4.74
CA ALA A 88 14.19 11.06 -3.66
C ALA A 88 14.00 12.30 -2.77
N ASP A 89 13.94 12.06 -1.46
CA ASP A 89 13.98 13.09 -0.42
C ASP A 89 15.33 13.01 0.31
N ALA A 90 15.85 14.16 0.77
CA ALA A 90 17.18 14.20 1.39
C ALA A 90 17.27 13.40 2.70
N ARG A 91 16.17 13.28 3.46
CA ARG A 91 16.12 12.59 4.75
C ARG A 91 15.65 11.13 4.64
N TYR A 92 14.98 10.79 3.53
CA TYR A 92 14.43 9.45 3.28
C TYR A 92 14.73 8.93 1.87
N GLN A 93 15.93 9.20 1.37
CA GLN A 93 16.38 8.79 0.04
C GLN A 93 16.22 7.28 -0.20
N GLU A 94 16.22 6.47 0.85
CA GLU A 94 16.07 5.02 0.77
C GLU A 94 14.68 4.59 0.31
N LEU A 95 13.63 5.41 0.50
CA LEU A 95 12.25 5.06 0.16
C LEU A 95 12.05 4.88 -1.36
N VAL A 96 12.89 5.48 -2.20
CA VAL A 96 12.86 5.24 -3.66
C VAL A 96 13.27 3.81 -4.03
N GLN A 97 13.82 3.02 -3.10
CA GLN A 97 14.06 1.60 -3.34
C GLN A 97 12.76 0.82 -3.59
N PHE A 98 11.59 1.40 -3.29
CA PHE A 98 10.26 0.86 -3.62
C PHE A 98 10.20 0.23 -5.03
N ILE A 99 10.71 0.92 -6.06
CA ILE A 99 10.67 0.44 -7.45
C ILE A 99 11.59 -0.77 -7.74
N GLN A 100 12.41 -1.16 -6.77
CA GLN A 100 13.33 -2.30 -6.85
C GLN A 100 12.90 -3.51 -6.00
N LEU A 101 11.91 -3.32 -5.11
CA LEU A 101 11.35 -4.37 -4.25
C LEU A 101 10.51 -5.37 -5.05
N GLY A 102 9.97 -6.37 -4.36
CA GLY A 102 9.15 -7.41 -4.96
C GLY A 102 9.94 -8.53 -5.64
N PRO A 103 9.27 -9.59 -6.07
CA PRO A 103 9.95 -10.74 -6.63
C PRO A 103 10.56 -10.47 -8.01
N ARG A 104 11.59 -11.23 -8.41
CA ARG A 104 12.20 -11.14 -9.75
C ARG A 104 12.01 -12.43 -10.54
N LEU A 105 11.73 -12.29 -11.84
CA LEU A 105 11.69 -13.41 -12.77
C LEU A 105 13.12 -13.88 -13.07
N GLN A 106 13.57 -14.94 -12.41
CA GLN A 106 14.97 -15.37 -12.46
C GLN A 106 15.30 -16.32 -13.63
N ASP A 107 14.47 -17.34 -13.88
CA ASP A 107 14.76 -18.42 -14.84
C ASP A 107 14.33 -18.15 -16.28
N ASN A 108 13.95 -16.91 -16.59
CA ASN A 108 13.68 -16.52 -17.95
C ASN A 108 14.91 -15.83 -18.56
N ALA A 109 15.52 -16.45 -19.57
CA ALA A 109 16.69 -15.87 -20.23
C ALA A 109 16.34 -14.63 -21.09
N ASN A 110 15.09 -14.47 -21.52
CA ASN A 110 14.69 -13.40 -22.41
C ASN A 110 14.51 -12.06 -21.65
N PRO A 111 15.31 -11.03 -21.98
CA PRO A 111 15.22 -9.73 -21.31
C PRO A 111 13.90 -9.00 -21.57
N ASN A 112 13.20 -9.29 -22.68
CA ASN A 112 11.88 -8.71 -22.96
C ASN A 112 10.82 -9.18 -21.96
N ASP A 113 10.80 -10.48 -21.65
CA ASP A 113 9.87 -11.04 -20.66
C ASP A 113 10.14 -10.45 -19.27
N LYS A 114 11.41 -10.36 -18.88
CA LYS A 114 11.84 -9.79 -17.60
C LYS A 114 11.42 -8.32 -17.47
N GLN A 115 11.61 -7.52 -18.51
CA GLN A 115 11.24 -6.11 -18.50
C GLN A 115 9.73 -5.94 -18.28
N PHE A 116 8.90 -6.62 -19.07
CA PHE A 116 7.44 -6.47 -18.95
C PHE A 116 6.86 -7.11 -17.69
N HIS A 117 7.48 -8.19 -17.17
CA HIS A 117 7.10 -8.71 -15.86
C HIS A 117 7.39 -7.70 -14.76
N ARG A 118 8.53 -7.00 -14.80
CA ARG A 118 8.84 -5.94 -13.83
C ARG A 118 7.95 -4.73 -13.95
N LEU A 119 7.59 -4.33 -15.18
CA LEU A 119 6.66 -3.23 -15.40
C LEU A 119 5.25 -3.55 -14.88
N ASP A 120 4.74 -4.74 -15.18
CA ASP A 120 3.45 -5.22 -14.66
C ASP A 120 3.45 -5.25 -13.12
N ASP A 121 4.53 -5.75 -12.55
CA ASP A 121 4.74 -5.79 -11.11
C ASP A 121 4.70 -4.39 -10.44
N MET A 122 5.31 -3.38 -11.07
CA MET A 122 5.25 -2.00 -10.60
C MET A 122 3.82 -1.45 -10.65
N VAL A 123 3.14 -1.60 -11.78
CA VAL A 123 1.76 -1.12 -11.96
C VAL A 123 0.81 -1.80 -10.97
N ALA A 124 0.88 -3.12 -10.85
CA ALA A 124 0.04 -3.89 -9.95
C ALA A 124 0.26 -3.51 -8.48
N THR A 125 1.51 -3.26 -8.09
CA THR A 125 1.86 -2.90 -6.72
C THR A 125 1.46 -1.48 -6.39
N THR A 126 1.75 -0.53 -7.28
CA THR A 126 1.32 0.86 -7.10
C THR A 126 -0.20 0.95 -7.02
N GLY A 127 -0.90 0.21 -7.88
CA GLY A 127 -2.36 0.12 -7.85
C GLY A 127 -2.91 -0.41 -6.53
N LYS A 128 -2.40 -1.55 -6.05
CA LYS A 128 -2.85 -2.14 -4.78
C LYS A 128 -2.45 -1.27 -3.59
N ALA A 129 -1.19 -0.86 -3.51
CA ALA A 129 -0.64 -0.16 -2.35
C ALA A 129 -1.22 1.26 -2.18
N PHE A 130 -1.41 2.02 -3.26
CA PHE A 130 -1.81 3.42 -3.14
C PHE A 130 -3.27 3.68 -3.53
N LEU A 131 -3.81 2.92 -4.48
CA LEU A 131 -5.18 3.12 -4.98
C LEU A 131 -6.16 2.06 -4.45
N GLY A 132 -5.65 0.95 -3.90
CA GLY A 132 -6.48 -0.19 -3.53
C GLY A 132 -7.26 -0.73 -4.73
N ILE A 133 -6.68 -0.77 -5.93
CA ILE A 133 -7.34 -1.27 -7.15
C ILE A 133 -6.48 -2.37 -7.81
N SER A 134 -7.14 -3.38 -8.37
CA SER A 134 -6.53 -4.47 -9.12
C SER A 134 -6.46 -4.18 -10.63
N PHE A 135 -5.27 -3.90 -11.16
CA PHE A 135 -5.07 -3.57 -12.58
C PHE A 135 -4.86 -4.79 -13.51
N GLY A 136 -4.70 -6.00 -12.94
CA GLY A 136 -4.18 -7.15 -13.68
C GLY A 136 -4.98 -7.54 -14.91
N CYS A 137 -6.32 -7.44 -14.88
CA CYS A 137 -7.16 -7.80 -16.02
C CYS A 137 -6.96 -6.84 -17.20
N ALA A 138 -6.76 -5.55 -16.90
CA ALA A 138 -6.63 -4.48 -17.90
C ALA A 138 -5.40 -4.68 -18.81
N ARG A 139 -4.42 -5.48 -18.39
CA ARG A 139 -3.22 -5.83 -19.16
C ARG A 139 -3.53 -6.47 -20.52
N CYS A 140 -4.57 -7.31 -20.59
CA CYS A 140 -4.86 -8.12 -21.78
C CYS A 140 -6.10 -7.65 -22.54
N HIS A 141 -7.08 -7.08 -21.84
CA HIS A 141 -8.34 -6.57 -22.36
C HIS A 141 -8.89 -5.51 -21.40
N ASP A 142 -9.84 -4.68 -21.85
CA ASP A 142 -10.47 -3.71 -20.96
C ASP A 142 -11.07 -4.42 -19.74
N HIS A 143 -10.94 -3.80 -18.57
CA HIS A 143 -11.34 -4.43 -17.33
C HIS A 143 -12.84 -4.76 -17.36
N PRO A 144 -13.26 -5.97 -16.95
CA PRO A 144 -14.62 -6.45 -17.23
C PRO A 144 -15.72 -5.76 -16.42
N VAL A 145 -15.37 -5.11 -15.30
CA VAL A 145 -16.37 -4.49 -14.39
C VAL A 145 -15.99 -3.07 -13.95
N ASP A 146 -14.72 -2.82 -13.62
CA ASP A 146 -14.23 -1.48 -13.35
C ASP A 146 -14.00 -0.66 -14.64
N PRO A 147 -14.24 0.65 -14.63
CA PRO A 147 -14.10 1.53 -15.79
C PRO A 147 -12.63 1.87 -16.08
N MET A 148 -11.86 0.84 -16.46
CA MET A 148 -10.43 0.94 -16.76
C MET A 148 -10.13 0.22 -18.07
N THR A 149 -9.55 0.94 -19.02
CA THR A 149 -9.17 0.41 -20.33
C THR A 149 -7.77 -0.19 -20.33
N THR A 150 -7.49 -1.06 -21.30
CA THR A 150 -6.13 -1.54 -21.57
C THR A 150 -5.18 -0.40 -21.91
N GLU A 151 -5.67 0.63 -22.60
CA GLU A 151 -4.85 1.81 -22.89
C GLU A 151 -4.41 2.52 -21.61
N GLU A 152 -5.32 2.77 -20.66
CA GLU A 152 -4.98 3.39 -19.37
C GLU A 152 -3.98 2.55 -18.57
N TYR A 153 -4.10 1.21 -18.59
CA TYR A 153 -3.10 0.32 -17.99
C TYR A 153 -1.71 0.57 -18.58
N TYR A 154 -1.61 0.68 -19.91
CA TYR A 154 -0.32 0.92 -20.58
C TYR A 154 0.16 2.36 -20.45
N GLN A 155 -0.73 3.35 -20.28
CA GLN A 155 -0.36 4.72 -19.93
C GLN A 155 0.25 4.79 -18.52
N LEU A 156 -0.31 4.07 -17.55
CA LEU A 156 0.28 3.97 -16.21
C LEU A 156 1.59 3.16 -16.24
N THR A 157 1.67 2.11 -17.06
CA THR A 157 2.90 1.36 -17.30
C THR A 157 4.02 2.25 -17.84
N ALA A 158 3.68 3.18 -18.74
CA ALA A 158 4.63 4.10 -19.36
C ALA A 158 5.36 5.00 -18.35
N VAL A 159 4.74 5.30 -17.19
CA VAL A 159 5.36 6.06 -16.09
C VAL A 159 6.63 5.38 -15.56
N PHE A 160 6.64 4.03 -15.53
CA PHE A 160 7.76 3.24 -15.01
C PHE A 160 8.73 2.77 -16.08
N PHE A 161 8.45 3.06 -17.37
CA PHE A 161 9.16 2.45 -18.49
C PHE A 161 10.67 2.68 -18.44
N ASP A 162 11.11 3.90 -18.11
CA ASP A 162 12.52 4.24 -17.99
C ASP A 162 13.18 3.78 -16.68
N GLN A 163 12.38 3.40 -15.68
CA GLN A 163 12.85 2.91 -14.37
C GLN A 163 13.21 1.42 -14.40
N VAL A 164 12.70 0.70 -15.40
CA VAL A 164 12.87 -0.73 -15.58
C VAL A 164 13.62 -0.98 -16.89
N LYS A 165 14.94 -1.10 -16.80
CA LYS A 165 15.80 -1.49 -17.92
C LYS A 165 16.49 -2.81 -17.62
N GLU A 166 16.20 -3.82 -18.44
CA GLU A 166 16.91 -5.09 -18.43
C GLU A 166 18.05 -5.02 -19.43
N ALA A 167 19.20 -5.60 -19.09
CA ALA A 167 20.30 -5.71 -20.05
C ALA A 167 19.84 -6.58 -21.23
N PRO A 168 20.17 -6.23 -22.49
CA PRO A 168 19.78 -7.00 -23.68
C PRO A 168 20.60 -8.28 -23.83
N GLN A 169 20.60 -9.13 -22.80
CA GLN A 169 21.46 -10.29 -22.64
C GLN A 169 20.72 -11.44 -21.96
N ALA A 170 20.97 -12.64 -22.47
CA ALA A 170 20.43 -13.91 -22.06
C ALA A 170 21.58 -14.89 -21.86
N SER A 171 22.12 -14.97 -20.64
CA SER A 171 23.37 -15.68 -20.36
C SER A 171 24.51 -15.16 -21.27
N LYS A 172 25.09 -16.00 -22.14
CA LYS A 172 26.15 -15.59 -23.09
C LYS A 172 25.62 -14.97 -24.38
N LYS A 173 24.30 -15.01 -24.65
CA LYS A 173 23.69 -14.54 -25.91
C LYS A 173 23.17 -13.12 -25.76
N ARG A 174 23.42 -12.26 -26.75
CA ARG A 174 22.77 -10.94 -26.84
C ARG A 174 21.36 -11.09 -27.42
N ILE A 175 20.34 -10.62 -26.71
CA ILE A 175 18.95 -10.58 -27.18
C ILE A 175 18.50 -9.12 -27.07
N PRO A 176 18.26 -8.41 -28.18
CA PRO A 176 17.83 -7.01 -28.12
C PRO A 176 16.46 -6.88 -27.44
N LEU A 177 16.27 -5.77 -26.73
CA LEU A 177 14.95 -5.33 -26.32
C LEU A 177 14.17 -4.90 -27.57
N GLN A 178 13.03 -5.52 -27.82
CA GLN A 178 12.20 -5.24 -29.00
C GLN A 178 11.35 -4.00 -28.80
N ILE A 179 10.90 -3.76 -27.56
CA ILE A 179 10.10 -2.60 -27.20
C ILE A 179 10.98 -1.62 -26.44
N THR A 180 11.34 -0.53 -27.10
CA THR A 180 12.20 0.53 -26.56
C THR A 180 11.42 1.80 -26.20
N GLU A 181 10.11 1.81 -26.43
CA GLU A 181 9.21 2.90 -26.06
C GLU A 181 7.85 2.32 -25.58
N PRO A 182 7.08 3.04 -24.74
CA PRO A 182 5.82 2.54 -24.22
C PRO A 182 4.77 2.31 -25.32
N ARG A 183 4.17 1.12 -25.31
CA ARG A 183 3.16 0.69 -26.27
C ARG A 183 2.07 -0.13 -25.57
N VAL A 184 0.85 -0.05 -26.09
CA VAL A 184 -0.18 -1.05 -25.79
C VAL A 184 0.29 -2.40 -26.32
N LEU A 185 0.14 -3.46 -25.53
CA LEU A 185 0.49 -4.81 -25.98
C LEU A 185 -0.77 -5.66 -26.17
N GLY A 186 -0.90 -6.26 -27.35
CA GLY A 186 -1.98 -7.20 -27.64
C GLY A 186 -1.92 -8.40 -26.70
N ARG A 187 -3.02 -8.65 -25.98
CA ARG A 187 -3.14 -9.73 -24.98
C ARG A 187 -1.99 -9.72 -23.95
N GLY A 188 -1.43 -8.55 -23.63
CA GLY A 188 -0.37 -8.43 -22.64
C GLY A 188 1.02 -8.92 -23.09
N SER A 189 1.23 -9.21 -24.39
CA SER A 189 2.46 -9.79 -24.92
C SER A 189 3.33 -8.78 -25.67
N TRP A 190 4.60 -8.69 -25.30
CA TRP A 190 5.59 -7.83 -26.00
C TRP A 190 5.82 -8.24 -27.46
N GLN A 191 5.42 -9.47 -27.83
CA GLN A 191 5.46 -9.96 -29.21
C GLN A 191 4.33 -9.39 -30.08
N SER A 192 3.37 -8.71 -29.48
CA SER A 192 2.23 -8.10 -30.17
C SER A 192 2.14 -6.60 -29.87
N PRO A 193 3.15 -5.80 -30.26
CA PRO A 193 3.13 -4.37 -30.00
C PRO A 193 2.04 -3.67 -30.79
N GLY A 194 1.21 -2.92 -30.09
CA GLY A 194 0.21 -2.03 -30.65
C GLY A 194 0.70 -0.59 -30.74
N LYS A 195 -0.24 0.33 -30.58
CA LYS A 195 0.01 1.78 -30.65
C LYS A 195 0.94 2.26 -29.51
N ARG A 196 1.74 3.27 -29.82
CA ARG A 196 2.52 4.03 -28.83
C ARG A 196 1.57 4.73 -27.86
N VAL A 197 1.97 4.80 -26.59
CA VAL A 197 1.23 5.52 -25.54
C VAL A 197 2.17 6.46 -24.80
N GLU A 198 1.60 7.57 -24.32
CA GLU A 198 2.27 8.49 -23.42
C GLU A 198 1.96 8.11 -21.96
N PRO A 199 2.83 8.47 -21.00
CA PRO A 199 2.50 8.39 -19.58
C PRO A 199 1.19 9.10 -19.24
N GLY A 200 0.34 8.45 -18.44
CA GLY A 200 -0.95 8.97 -18.05
C GLY A 200 -1.56 8.20 -16.88
N PHE A 201 -2.62 8.75 -16.30
CA PHE A 201 -3.28 8.18 -15.13
C PHE A 201 -4.73 7.76 -15.42
N ILE A 202 -5.39 7.16 -14.44
CA ILE A 202 -6.70 6.54 -14.61
C ILE A 202 -7.79 7.61 -14.72
N ASN A 203 -8.60 7.57 -15.78
CA ASN A 203 -9.56 8.62 -16.09
C ASN A 203 -10.65 8.78 -15.02
N VAL A 204 -11.13 7.68 -14.42
CA VAL A 204 -12.17 7.78 -13.37
C VAL A 204 -11.67 8.47 -12.09
N LEU A 205 -10.35 8.59 -11.92
CA LEU A 205 -9.70 9.25 -10.78
C LEU A 205 -9.04 10.59 -11.17
N LYS A 206 -9.49 11.20 -12.28
CA LYS A 206 -8.99 12.50 -12.74
C LYS A 206 -10.16 13.45 -13.00
N ARG A 207 -10.03 14.69 -12.53
CA ARG A 207 -10.90 15.82 -12.91
C ARG A 207 -10.23 16.77 -13.90
N LYS A 208 -8.91 16.63 -14.11
CA LYS A 208 -8.09 17.36 -15.09
C LYS A 208 -7.36 16.40 -16.04
N LYS A 209 -6.82 16.94 -17.15
CA LYS A 209 -5.97 16.19 -18.09
C LYS A 209 -4.62 15.87 -17.43
N ASP A 210 -3.94 14.81 -17.90
CA ASP A 210 -2.64 14.37 -17.37
C ASP A 210 -1.57 15.48 -17.37
N SER A 211 -1.66 16.42 -18.33
CA SER A 211 -0.78 17.59 -18.40
C SER A 211 -0.79 18.45 -17.14
N HIS A 212 -1.86 18.41 -16.34
CA HIS A 212 -1.95 19.14 -15.08
C HIS A 212 -0.82 18.74 -14.12
N TRP A 213 -0.60 17.44 -13.91
CA TRP A 213 0.48 16.93 -13.06
C TRP A 213 1.81 16.81 -13.80
N ARG A 214 1.78 16.53 -15.12
CA ARG A 214 3.00 16.29 -15.90
C ARG A 214 3.76 17.56 -16.29
N ALA A 215 3.08 18.68 -16.56
CA ALA A 215 3.73 19.85 -17.17
C ALA A 215 4.82 20.50 -16.30
N ASN A 216 4.67 20.47 -14.98
CA ASN A 216 5.61 21.09 -14.03
C ASN A 216 6.43 20.06 -13.23
N SER A 217 6.23 18.77 -13.50
CA SER A 217 6.90 17.71 -12.78
C SER A 217 8.29 17.46 -13.34
N LYS A 218 9.25 17.18 -12.45
CA LYS A 218 10.65 16.92 -12.85
C LYS A 218 10.84 15.56 -13.53
N SER A 219 9.88 14.65 -13.38
CA SER A 219 9.89 13.31 -13.97
C SER A 219 8.47 12.73 -13.99
N GLU A 220 8.27 11.64 -14.73
CA GLU A 220 6.98 10.93 -14.75
C GLU A 220 6.63 10.32 -13.38
N LEU A 221 7.64 9.90 -12.60
CA LEU A 221 7.47 9.45 -11.22
C LEU A 221 7.01 10.58 -10.30
N ALA A 222 7.52 11.80 -10.50
CA ALA A 222 7.05 12.97 -9.76
C ALA A 222 5.58 13.28 -10.11
N ALA A 223 5.23 13.22 -11.41
CA ALA A 223 3.85 13.47 -11.86
C ALA A 223 2.87 12.43 -11.30
N LEU A 224 3.28 11.16 -11.24
CA LEU A 224 2.52 10.11 -10.58
C LEU A 224 2.31 10.42 -9.09
N SER A 225 3.36 10.85 -8.40
CA SER A 225 3.27 11.19 -6.98
C SER A 225 2.37 12.40 -6.72
N ASP A 226 2.38 13.38 -7.63
CA ASP A 226 1.49 14.53 -7.59
C ASP A 226 0.03 14.09 -7.75
N TRP A 227 -0.28 13.31 -8.78
CA TRP A 227 -1.63 12.80 -9.01
C TRP A 227 -2.14 11.89 -7.89
N LEU A 228 -1.29 11.02 -7.34
CA LEU A 228 -1.66 10.12 -6.24
C LEU A 228 -2.09 10.87 -4.98
N THR A 229 -1.52 12.04 -4.73
CA THR A 229 -1.72 12.80 -3.48
C THR A 229 -2.63 14.01 -3.63
N ASP A 230 -3.01 14.36 -4.86
CA ASP A 230 -3.94 15.44 -5.15
C ASP A 230 -5.37 15.08 -4.77
N THR A 231 -5.91 15.75 -3.74
CA THR A 231 -7.26 15.56 -3.22
C THR A 231 -8.34 16.32 -3.99
N GLU A 232 -7.96 17.25 -4.85
CA GLU A 232 -8.91 18.12 -5.56
C GLU A 232 -9.16 17.64 -6.97
N ASP A 233 -8.12 17.28 -7.72
CA ASP A 233 -8.25 16.92 -9.13
C ASP A 233 -7.78 15.48 -9.42
N GLY A 234 -7.12 14.81 -8.48
CA GLY A 234 -6.47 13.52 -8.63
C GLY A 234 -7.01 12.39 -7.74
N ALA A 235 -6.14 11.45 -7.37
CA ALA A 235 -6.49 10.22 -6.65
C ALA A 235 -6.38 10.34 -5.11
N GLY A 236 -6.08 11.52 -4.56
CA GLY A 236 -5.81 11.72 -3.14
C GLY A 236 -6.96 11.32 -2.21
N GLU A 237 -8.21 11.52 -2.62
CA GLU A 237 -9.38 11.08 -1.82
C GLU A 237 -9.44 9.54 -1.71
N LEU A 238 -9.12 8.83 -2.80
CA LEU A 238 -9.07 7.37 -2.78
C LEU A 238 -7.87 6.87 -1.98
N LEU A 239 -6.70 7.49 -2.15
CA LEU A 239 -5.51 7.20 -1.36
C LEU A 239 -5.80 7.30 0.15
N ALA A 240 -6.50 8.36 0.57
CA ALA A 240 -6.91 8.55 1.95
C ALA A 240 -7.86 7.43 2.43
N ARG A 241 -8.88 7.07 1.65
CA ARG A 241 -9.80 5.95 1.96
C ARG A 241 -9.05 4.62 2.12
N VAL A 242 -8.09 4.35 1.24
CA VAL A 242 -7.30 3.11 1.25
C VAL A 242 -6.46 3.00 2.53
N ILE A 243 -5.70 4.04 2.88
CA ILE A 243 -4.84 3.97 4.07
C ILE A 243 -5.66 3.91 5.36
N VAL A 244 -6.74 4.69 5.51
CA VAL A 244 -7.56 4.63 6.74
C VAL A 244 -8.30 3.29 6.88
N ASN A 245 -8.69 2.66 5.77
CA ASN A 245 -9.24 1.30 5.81
C ASN A 245 -8.20 0.27 6.29
N ARG A 246 -6.92 0.44 5.92
CA ARG A 246 -5.85 -0.40 6.45
C ARG A 246 -5.60 -0.15 7.93
N LEU A 247 -5.58 1.10 8.37
CA LEU A 247 -5.49 1.41 9.80
C LEU A 247 -6.62 0.73 10.58
N TRP A 248 -7.84 0.83 10.07
CA TRP A 248 -9.00 0.14 10.63
C TRP A 248 -8.80 -1.38 10.63
N HIS A 249 -8.42 -1.96 9.48
CA HIS A 249 -8.18 -3.40 9.34
C HIS A 249 -7.18 -3.94 10.37
N TYR A 250 -6.06 -3.27 10.58
CA TYR A 250 -5.04 -3.75 11.52
C TYR A 250 -5.44 -3.56 12.99
N HIS A 251 -6.33 -2.62 13.30
CA HIS A 251 -6.90 -2.48 14.65
C HIS A 251 -8.02 -3.50 14.93
N PHE A 252 -8.89 -3.79 13.96
CA PHE A 252 -10.10 -4.59 14.13
C PHE A 252 -10.04 -6.00 13.52
N GLY A 253 -8.93 -6.37 12.86
CA GLY A 253 -8.76 -7.63 12.13
C GLY A 253 -9.49 -7.68 10.77
N GLN A 254 -10.39 -6.74 10.50
CA GLN A 254 -11.17 -6.62 9.26
C GLN A 254 -11.39 -5.15 8.91
N GLY A 255 -11.14 -4.78 7.64
CA GLY A 255 -11.39 -3.43 7.15
C GLY A 255 -12.88 -3.12 7.03
N LEU A 256 -13.22 -1.83 6.96
CA LEU A 256 -14.56 -1.37 6.57
C LEU A 256 -14.89 -1.84 5.15
N VAL A 257 -13.90 -1.79 4.26
CA VAL A 257 -13.83 -2.57 3.01
C VAL A 257 -13.07 -3.86 3.32
N LYS A 258 -13.76 -5.00 3.22
CA LYS A 258 -13.21 -6.32 3.59
C LYS A 258 -12.04 -6.76 2.70
N THR A 259 -11.93 -6.19 1.50
CA THR A 259 -10.86 -6.41 0.52
C THR A 259 -9.89 -5.22 0.54
N PRO A 260 -8.90 -5.16 1.45
CA PRO A 260 -8.09 -3.95 1.66
C PRO A 260 -7.21 -3.53 0.47
N ASN A 261 -7.09 -4.38 -0.55
CA ASN A 261 -6.34 -4.11 -1.78
C ASN A 261 -7.24 -4.03 -3.03
N ASP A 262 -8.57 -4.05 -2.85
CA ASP A 262 -9.54 -3.92 -3.94
C ASP A 262 -10.80 -3.14 -3.48
N PHE A 263 -10.87 -1.89 -3.90
CA PHE A 263 -11.95 -0.91 -3.70
C PHE A 263 -12.79 -0.75 -4.98
N GLY A 264 -12.45 -1.47 -6.05
CA GLY A 264 -13.24 -1.52 -7.27
C GLY A 264 -14.49 -2.39 -7.11
N ASN A 265 -15.20 -2.58 -8.21
CA ASN A 265 -16.42 -3.38 -8.31
C ASN A 265 -16.18 -4.88 -8.12
N LEU A 266 -14.93 -5.36 -8.22
CA LEU A 266 -14.55 -6.71 -7.80
C LEU A 266 -14.35 -6.85 -6.28
N GLY A 267 -14.12 -5.73 -5.60
CA GLY A 267 -13.96 -5.65 -4.16
C GLY A 267 -15.29 -5.68 -3.40
N ALA A 268 -15.21 -5.76 -2.07
CA ALA A 268 -16.36 -5.63 -1.20
C ALA A 268 -16.76 -4.17 -1.03
N ALA A 269 -18.06 -3.87 -1.07
CA ALA A 269 -18.56 -2.56 -0.66
C ALA A 269 -18.22 -2.27 0.82
N PRO A 270 -17.97 -1.00 1.20
CA PRO A 270 -17.74 -0.65 2.59
C PRO A 270 -18.98 -0.94 3.44
N THR A 271 -18.79 -1.58 4.59
CA THR A 271 -19.89 -1.84 5.55
C THR A 271 -20.44 -0.53 6.14
N HIS A 272 -19.56 0.46 6.33
CA HIS A 272 -19.89 1.78 6.86
C HIS A 272 -19.31 2.88 5.96
N PRO A 273 -19.91 3.20 4.80
CA PRO A 273 -19.36 4.15 3.84
C PRO A 273 -19.15 5.55 4.44
N LYS A 274 -20.12 6.04 5.22
CA LYS A 274 -20.02 7.36 5.87
C LYS A 274 -18.88 7.43 6.89
N LEU A 275 -18.58 6.32 7.58
CA LEU A 275 -17.47 6.26 8.54
C LEU A 275 -16.13 6.25 7.81
N LEU A 276 -16.02 5.49 6.71
CA LEU A 276 -14.84 5.49 5.87
C LEU A 276 -14.54 6.90 5.34
N ASP A 277 -15.56 7.59 4.81
CA ASP A 277 -15.44 8.97 4.33
C ASP A 277 -15.07 9.95 5.43
N TYR A 278 -15.66 9.78 6.61
CA TYR A 278 -15.32 10.58 7.78
C TYR A 278 -13.84 10.42 8.14
N LEU A 279 -13.34 9.20 8.27
CA LEU A 279 -11.93 8.94 8.63
C LEU A 279 -10.97 9.46 7.56
N ALA A 280 -11.26 9.26 6.28
CA ALA A 280 -10.46 9.79 5.17
C ALA A 280 -10.41 11.32 5.19
N THR A 281 -11.56 11.97 5.44
CA THR A 281 -11.65 13.43 5.58
C THR A 281 -10.85 13.92 6.78
N GLN A 282 -10.90 13.22 7.91
CA GLN A 282 -10.11 13.58 9.09
C GLN A 282 -8.61 13.47 8.82
N LEU A 283 -8.16 12.46 8.06
CA LEU A 283 -6.76 12.31 7.68
C LEU A 283 -6.28 13.51 6.86
N ILE A 284 -7.04 13.88 5.82
CA ILE A 284 -6.71 15.02 4.96
C ILE A 284 -6.68 16.32 5.79
N LYS A 285 -7.69 16.56 6.64
CA LYS A 285 -7.75 17.74 7.52
C LYS A 285 -6.64 17.79 8.56
N ALA A 286 -6.14 16.64 9.00
CA ALA A 286 -5.01 16.52 9.92
C ALA A 286 -3.65 16.63 9.22
N GLY A 287 -3.60 17.10 7.96
CA GLY A 287 -2.35 17.23 7.22
C GLY A 287 -1.69 15.88 6.96
N TRP A 288 -2.49 14.84 6.70
CA TRP A 288 -2.05 13.48 6.39
C TRP A 288 -1.24 12.76 7.48
N GLN A 289 -1.22 13.27 8.72
CA GLN A 289 -0.59 12.58 9.84
C GLN A 289 -1.41 11.36 10.26
N LEU A 290 -0.75 10.22 10.44
CA LEU A 290 -1.44 8.97 10.75
C LEU A 290 -1.77 8.86 12.25
N LYS A 291 -0.87 9.29 13.14
CA LYS A 291 -1.07 9.14 14.61
C LYS A 291 -2.36 9.78 15.12
N PRO A 292 -2.79 10.97 14.65
CA PRO A 292 -4.12 11.51 14.98
C PRO A 292 -5.28 10.56 14.65
N ILE A 293 -5.19 9.83 13.53
CA ILE A 293 -6.22 8.88 13.10
C ILE A 293 -6.19 7.60 13.95
N HIS A 294 -5.00 7.08 14.30
CA HIS A 294 -4.89 6.01 15.30
C HIS A 294 -5.56 6.43 16.60
N ARG A 295 -5.25 7.62 17.12
CA ARG A 295 -5.84 8.14 18.35
C ARG A 295 -7.37 8.24 18.25
N LEU A 296 -7.89 8.72 17.12
CA LEU A 296 -9.33 8.83 16.87
C LEU A 296 -10.02 7.46 16.92
N ILE A 297 -9.44 6.46 16.25
CA ILE A 297 -9.95 5.08 16.25
C ILE A 297 -9.89 4.48 17.65
N LEU A 298 -8.73 4.55 18.33
CA LEU A 298 -8.51 3.95 19.65
C LEU A 298 -9.41 4.57 20.73
N LYS A 299 -9.76 5.86 20.61
CA LYS A 299 -10.68 6.53 21.54
C LYS A 299 -12.16 6.29 21.23
N SER A 300 -12.50 5.66 20.10
CA SER A 300 -13.89 5.45 19.72
C SER A 300 -14.61 4.51 20.68
N ALA A 301 -15.93 4.68 20.81
CA ALA A 301 -16.77 3.76 21.58
C ALA A 301 -16.66 2.33 21.04
N VAL A 302 -16.55 2.18 19.70
CA VAL A 302 -16.44 0.90 19.01
C VAL A 302 -15.16 0.15 19.42
N TYR A 303 -14.01 0.82 19.42
CA TYR A 303 -12.74 0.18 19.83
C TYR A 303 -12.75 -0.21 21.33
N ARG A 304 -13.52 0.50 22.14
CA ARG A 304 -13.61 0.31 23.60
C ARG A 304 -14.73 -0.64 24.03
N GLN A 305 -15.43 -1.29 23.10
CA GLN A 305 -16.46 -2.27 23.43
C GLN A 305 -15.87 -3.48 24.17
N ALA A 306 -16.70 -4.12 24.98
CA ALA A 306 -16.37 -5.42 25.56
C ALA A 306 -16.46 -6.53 24.50
N GLY A 307 -15.71 -7.62 24.69
CA GLY A 307 -15.79 -8.82 23.85
C GLY A 307 -16.92 -9.78 24.23
N THR A 308 -17.79 -9.39 25.16
CA THR A 308 -18.94 -10.20 25.60
C THR A 308 -19.95 -10.38 24.48
N ILE A 309 -20.33 -11.62 24.22
CA ILE A 309 -21.28 -11.99 23.17
C ILE A 309 -22.68 -12.11 23.80
N ASP A 310 -23.65 -11.37 23.25
CA ASP A 310 -25.06 -11.49 23.59
C ASP A 310 -25.81 -12.23 22.47
N VAL A 311 -26.68 -13.16 22.85
CA VAL A 311 -27.47 -14.00 21.94
C VAL A 311 -28.42 -13.17 21.09
N ALA A 312 -28.99 -12.08 21.63
CA ALA A 312 -29.97 -11.29 20.90
C ALA A 312 -29.37 -10.55 19.68
N PRO A 313 -28.30 -9.74 19.82
CA PRO A 313 -27.59 -9.15 18.68
C PRO A 313 -26.97 -10.19 17.74
N MET A 314 -26.45 -11.31 18.27
CA MET A 314 -25.84 -12.37 17.45
C MET A 314 -26.84 -13.01 16.48
N LYS A 315 -28.13 -13.08 16.84
CA LYS A 315 -29.18 -13.57 15.93
C LYS A 315 -29.46 -12.60 14.77
N VAL A 316 -29.18 -11.30 14.95
CA VAL A 316 -29.41 -10.27 13.93
C VAL A 316 -28.18 -10.09 13.04
N ASP A 317 -26.98 -10.11 13.63
CA ASP A 317 -25.71 -9.87 12.95
C ASP A 317 -24.62 -10.78 13.52
N ALA A 318 -24.68 -12.06 13.16
CA ALA A 318 -23.73 -13.08 13.61
C ALA A 318 -22.29 -12.78 13.16
N ASP A 319 -22.13 -12.14 12.00
CA ASP A 319 -20.83 -11.73 11.46
C ASP A 319 -20.27 -10.49 12.16
N ASN A 320 -21.01 -9.90 13.10
CA ASN A 320 -20.69 -8.67 13.83
C ASN A 320 -20.35 -7.49 12.89
N THR A 321 -20.95 -7.46 11.70
CA THR A 321 -20.74 -6.44 10.67
C THR A 321 -21.06 -5.04 11.18
N LEU A 322 -22.03 -4.90 12.08
CA LEU A 322 -22.45 -3.66 12.73
C LEU A 322 -21.60 -3.27 13.95
N LEU A 323 -20.56 -4.07 14.26
CA LEU A 323 -19.58 -3.77 15.30
C LEU A 323 -20.24 -3.56 16.67
N TRP A 324 -21.05 -4.53 17.08
CA TRP A 324 -21.81 -4.51 18.34
C TRP A 324 -21.03 -5.13 19.52
N HIS A 325 -19.91 -5.81 19.26
CA HIS A 325 -18.96 -6.24 20.29
C HIS A 325 -17.51 -6.23 19.77
N TRP A 326 -16.53 -6.23 20.69
CA TRP A 326 -15.13 -6.38 20.33
C TRP A 326 -14.85 -7.79 19.78
N ARG A 327 -14.14 -7.84 18.64
CA ARG A 327 -13.72 -9.09 18.02
C ARG A 327 -12.34 -9.50 18.53
N PRO A 328 -12.17 -10.71 19.08
CA PRO A 328 -10.85 -11.24 19.35
C PRO A 328 -10.04 -11.34 18.06
N ASN A 329 -8.89 -10.69 18.03
CA ASN A 329 -7.95 -10.79 16.91
C ASN A 329 -6.97 -11.94 17.16
N ARG A 330 -6.61 -12.66 16.10
CA ARG A 330 -5.56 -13.66 16.16
C ARG A 330 -4.24 -12.98 16.53
N LEU A 331 -3.52 -13.55 17.50
CA LEU A 331 -2.16 -13.11 17.83
C LEU A 331 -1.23 -13.33 16.63
N GLU A 332 -0.42 -12.31 16.34
CA GLU A 332 0.57 -12.36 15.27
C GLU A 332 1.79 -13.20 15.66
N ALA A 333 2.48 -13.75 14.67
CA ALA A 333 3.62 -14.63 14.89
C ALA A 333 4.75 -13.95 15.67
N GLU A 334 4.96 -12.65 15.44
CA GLU A 334 5.94 -11.82 16.12
C GLU A 334 5.59 -11.68 17.60
N ALA A 335 4.33 -11.40 17.93
CA ALA A 335 3.90 -11.30 19.33
C ALA A 335 4.05 -12.64 20.07
N ILE A 336 3.78 -13.76 19.37
CA ILE A 336 4.02 -15.10 19.91
C ILE A 336 5.53 -15.32 20.14
N ARG A 337 6.36 -15.03 19.14
CA ARG A 337 7.82 -15.17 19.22
C ARG A 337 8.41 -14.32 20.35
N ASP A 338 8.04 -13.05 20.43
CA ASP A 338 8.53 -12.13 21.44
C ASP A 338 8.09 -12.55 22.84
N SER A 339 6.88 -13.10 22.99
CA SER A 339 6.40 -13.66 24.26
C SER A 339 7.20 -14.89 24.68
N LEU A 340 7.59 -15.75 23.73
CA LEU A 340 8.45 -16.90 24.01
C LEU A 340 9.87 -16.46 24.40
N LEU A 341 10.43 -15.47 23.71
CA LEU A 341 11.77 -14.95 23.98
C LEU A 341 11.85 -14.11 25.25
N ALA A 342 10.75 -13.49 25.69
CA ALA A 342 10.71 -12.72 26.94
C ALA A 342 10.65 -13.61 28.21
N VAL A 343 10.34 -14.90 28.05
CA VAL A 343 10.31 -15.89 29.15
C VAL A 343 11.66 -16.62 29.30
N ALA A 344 12.49 -16.60 28.26
CA ALA A 344 13.86 -17.13 28.26
C ALA A 344 14.86 -16.09 28.81
#